data_AF-A0A1S2L878-F1
#
_entry.id   AF-A0A1S2L878-F1
#
_cell.length_a   1.000
_cell.length_b   1.000
_cell.length_c   1.000
_cell.angle_alpha   90.00
_cell.angle_beta   90.00
_cell.angle_gamma   90.00
#
_symmetry.space_group_name_H-M   'P 1'
#
loop_
_entity.id
_entity.type
_entity.pdbx_description
1 polymer ?
#
loop_
_entity_poly.entity_id
_entity_poly.type
_entity_poly.pdbx_seq_one_letter_code
_entity_poly.pdbx_strand_id
1 'polypeptide(L)' 'MKRKETVERSFAKRKETVERSFADSKELHGLRYCRLRGREHVQEQALMTAAAQNIKKIANHLAKMA' A
#
# COMPACT_ATOMS: atom_id res chain seq x y z
N MET A 1 -29.77 -8.39 0.42
CA MET A 1 -28.92 -9.19 -0.51
C MET A 1 -27.84 -8.33 -1.19
N LYS A 2 -28.17 -7.27 -1.96
CA LYS A 2 -27.18 -6.42 -2.69
C LYS A 2 -26.04 -5.82 -1.85
N ARG A 3 -26.31 -5.41 -0.60
CA ARG A 3 -25.30 -4.78 0.28
C ARG A 3 -24.18 -5.75 0.67
N LYS A 4 -24.51 -7.02 0.88
CA LYS A 4 -23.55 -8.07 1.26
C LYS A 4 -22.60 -8.40 0.12
N GLU A 5 -23.15 -8.55 -1.09
CA GLU A 5 -22.39 -8.79 -2.33
C GLU A 5 -21.44 -7.63 -2.68
N THR A 6 -21.87 -6.39 -2.45
CA THR A 6 -21.04 -5.19 -2.69
C THR A 6 -19.85 -5.13 -1.73
N VAL A 7 -20.08 -5.49 -0.46
CA VAL A 7 -19.05 -5.54 0.57
C VAL A 7 -18.03 -6.64 0.24
N GLU A 8 -18.48 -7.84 -0.09
CA GLU A 8 -17.60 -8.96 -0.50
C GLU A 8 -16.74 -8.60 -1.72
N ARG A 9 -17.35 -7.98 -2.75
CA ARG A 9 -16.62 -7.50 -3.93
C ARG A 9 -15.57 -6.45 -3.58
N SER A 10 -15.88 -5.54 -2.64
CA SER A 10 -14.94 -4.54 -2.16
C SER A 10 -13.76 -5.17 -1.41
N PHE A 11 -14.02 -6.15 -0.55
CA PHE A 11 -12.97 -6.90 0.13
C PHE A 11 -12.07 -7.68 -0.83
N ALA A 12 -12.64 -8.32 -1.85
CA ALA A 12 -11.87 -9.03 -2.87
C ALA A 12 -10.89 -8.09 -3.59
N LYS A 13 -11.37 -6.93 -4.05
CA LYS A 13 -10.52 -5.91 -4.69
C LYS A 13 -9.45 -5.37 -3.75
N ARG A 14 -9.80 -5.14 -2.47
CA ARG A 14 -8.84 -4.67 -1.46
C ARG A 14 -7.70 -5.65 -1.28
N LYS A 15 -7.99 -6.95 -1.16
CA LYS A 15 -6.97 -7.99 -1.04
C LYS A 15 -5.97 -7.91 -2.21
N GLU A 16 -6.46 -7.89 -3.44
CA GLU A 16 -5.60 -7.77 -4.62
C GLU A 16 -4.74 -6.50 -4.61
N THR A 17 -5.35 -5.34 -4.32
CA THR A 17 -4.62 -4.06 -4.32
C THR A 17 -3.56 -3.97 -3.22
N VAL A 18 -3.81 -4.58 -2.06
CA VAL A 18 -2.86 -4.63 -0.95
C VAL A 18 -1.65 -5.48 -1.35
N GLU A 19 -1.88 -6.69 -1.87
CA GLU A 19 -0.78 -7.57 -2.30
C GLU A 19 0.09 -6.93 -3.39
N ARG A 20 -0.53 -6.23 -4.35
CA ARG A 20 0.22 -5.52 -5.40
C ARG A 20 1.07 -4.38 -4.81
N SER A 21 0.52 -3.59 -3.90
CA SER A 21 1.27 -2.52 -3.21
C SER A 21 2.44 -3.07 -2.41
N PHE A 22 2.27 -4.23 -1.76
CA PHE A 22 3.35 -4.89 -1.02
C PHE A 22 4.44 -5.42 -1.95
N ALA A 23 4.08 -6.00 -3.09
CA ALA A 23 5.05 -6.44 -4.11
C ALA A 23 5.87 -5.27 -4.65
N ASP A 24 5.22 -4.16 -5.00
CA ASP A 24 5.89 -2.95 -5.45
C ASP A 24 6.85 -2.40 -4.38
N SER A 25 6.45 -2.40 -3.10
CA SER A 25 7.32 -1.96 -2.02
C SER A 25 8.55 -2.83 -1.82
N LYS A 26 8.43 -4.15 -2.02
CA LYS A 26 9.58 -5.07 -1.93
C LYS A 26 10.63 -4.76 -2.97
N GLU A 27 10.21 -4.56 -4.22
CA GLU A 27 11.12 -4.35 -5.35
C GLU A 27 11.60 -2.89 -5.47
N LEU A 28 10.69 -1.92 -5.42
CA LEU A 28 11.02 -0.50 -5.69
C LEU A 28 11.57 0.24 -4.47
N HIS A 29 11.18 -0.15 -3.26
CA HIS A 29 11.57 0.51 -2.02
C HIS A 29 12.56 -0.32 -1.19
N GLY A 30 13.06 -1.42 -1.75
CA GLY A 30 14.08 -2.27 -1.16
C GLY A 30 13.65 -2.91 0.16
N LEU A 31 12.37 -3.24 0.29
CA LEU A 31 11.83 -3.99 1.43
C LEU A 31 11.99 -5.52 1.28
N ARG A 32 12.70 -5.99 0.25
CA ARG A 32 13.03 -7.41 0.07
C ARG A 32 13.95 -7.94 1.17
N TYR A 33 14.79 -7.07 1.73
CA TYR A 33 15.70 -7.37 2.85
C TYR A 33 15.72 -6.20 3.83
N CYS A 34 15.99 -6.49 5.11
CA CYS A 34 16.24 -5.46 6.11
C CYS A 34 17.60 -4.79 5.81
N ARG A 35 17.57 -3.58 5.23
CA ARG A 35 18.79 -2.84 4.87
C ARG A 35 19.39 -2.05 6.03
N LEU A 36 18.57 -1.70 7.01
CA LEU A 36 18.97 -0.93 8.19
C LEU A 36 19.17 -1.88 9.38
N ARG A 37 20.10 -1.53 10.27
CA ARG A 37 20.34 -2.28 11.51
C ARG A 37 19.36 -1.81 12.58
N GLY A 38 18.78 -2.74 13.34
CA GLY A 38 17.85 -2.43 14.41
C GLY A 38 16.40 -2.29 13.94
N ARG A 39 15.46 -2.70 14.82
CA ARG A 39 14.02 -2.75 14.51
C ARG A 39 13.44 -1.37 14.21
N GLU A 40 13.86 -0.35 14.95
CA GLU A 40 13.34 1.01 14.85
C GLU A 40 13.60 1.60 13.46
N HIS A 41 14.82 1.49 12.96
CA HIS A 41 15.17 2.01 11.64
C HIS A 41 14.48 1.26 10.49
N VAL A 42 14.33 -0.07 10.60
CA VAL A 42 13.55 -0.84 9.60
C VAL A 42 12.08 -0.43 9.61
N GLN A 43 11.52 -0.16 10.79
CA GLN A 43 10.14 0.34 10.92
C GLN A 43 9.98 1.74 10.32
N GLU A 44 10.93 2.64 10.59
CA GLU A 44 10.95 3.98 10.01
C GLU A 44 10.95 3.92 8.47
N GLN A 45 11.80 3.08 7.86
CA GLN A 45 11.82 2.89 6.41
C GLN A 45 10.46 2.40 5.88
N ALA A 46 9.85 1.42 6.55
CA ALA A 46 8.55 0.87 6.15
C ALA A 46 7.43 1.92 6.25
N LEU A 47 7.39 2.68 7.34
CA LEU A 47 6.39 3.73 7.58
C LEU A 47 6.52 4.87 6.59
N MET A 48 7.74 5.34 6.33
CA MET A 48 8.00 6.39 5.33
C MET A 48 7.63 5.95 3.92
N THR A 49 7.91 4.69 3.57
CA THR A 49 7.49 4.10 2.29
C THR A 49 5.96 4.10 2.16
N ALA A 50 5.25 3.63 3.19
CA ALA A 50 3.79 3.61 3.20
C ALA A 50 3.20 5.03 3.12
N ALA A 51 3.79 6.00 3.82
CA ALA A 51 3.38 7.40 3.76
C ALA A 51 3.49 7.96 2.33
N ALA A 52 4.61 7.74 1.66
CA ALA A 52 4.82 8.18 0.27
C ALA A 52 3.81 7.53 -0.69
N GLN A 53 3.53 6.23 -0.55
CA GLN A 53 2.54 5.52 -1.35
C GLN A 53 1.12 6.06 -1.13
N ASN A 54 0.76 6.37 0.12
CA ASN A 54 -0.52 6.97 0.46
C ASN A 54 -0.68 8.37 -0.16
N ILE A 55 0.36 9.21 -0.11
CA ILE A 55 0.37 10.53 -0.75
C ILE A 55 0.15 10.39 -2.26
N LYS A 56 0.90 9.49 -2.92
CA LYS A 56 0.72 9.19 -4.36
C LYS A 56 -0.71 8.78 -4.68
N LYS A 57 -1.30 7.93 -3.83
CA LYS A 57 -2.69 7.48 -4.00
C LYS A 57 -3.68 8.64 -3.89
N ILE A 58 -3.51 9.53 -2.91
CA ILE A 58 -4.36 10.73 -2.75
C ILE A 58 -4.23 11.63 -3.98
N ALA A 59 -3.01 11.93 -4.43
CA ALA A 59 -2.77 12.76 -5.61
C ALA A 59 -3.44 12.17 -6.88
N ASN A 60 -3.31 10.86 -7.09
CA ASN A 60 -3.97 10.17 -8.21
C ASN A 60 -5.50 10.20 -8.12
N HIS A 61 -6.07 10.18 -6.92
CA HIS A 61 -7.52 10.32 -6.75
C HIS A 61 -7.97 11.74 -7.07
N LEU A 62 -7.27 12.77 -6.58
CA LEU A 62 -7.57 14.16 -6.87
C LEU A 62 -7.44 14.47 -8.36
N ALA A 63 -6.39 13.98 -9.01
CA ALA A 63 -6.17 14.16 -10.45
C ALA A 63 -7.24 13.50 -11.34
N LYS A 64 -7.96 12.49 -10.83
CA LYS A 64 -9.09 11.85 -11.53
C LYS A 64 -10.43 12.55 -11.28
N MET A 65 -10.49 13.39 -10.25
CA MET A 65 -11.68 14.17 -9.89
C MET A 65 -11.68 15.56 -10.53
N ALA A 66 -10.50 16.07 -10.89
CA ALA A 66 -10.31 17.25 -11.74
C ALA A 66 -10.67 16.92 -13.20
#